data_AF-A0A914NU00-F1
#
_entry.id   AF-A0A914NU00-F1
#
_cell.length_a   1.000
_cell.length_b   1.000
_cell.length_c   1.000
_cell.angle_alpha   90.00
_cell.angle_beta   90.00
_cell.angle_gamma   90.00
#
_symmetry.space_group_name_H-M   'P 1'
#
loop_
_entity.id
_entity.type
_entity.pdbx_description
1 polymer ?
#
loop_
_entity_poly.entity_id
_entity_poly.type
_entity_poly.pdbx_seq_one_letter_code
_entity_poly.pdbx_strand_id
1 'polypeptide(L)'
;MNTKVNDRVVCLFSLIGLLLFHLFTHSWPFLSENVQLFDDQKFHRNASTALGCDWRSMNWCLDLKQINIWVYYFSIIIFIGLSFPNINVTMNTLFSRIIGPRMQGTQQGILEMFGGMGRMTGPLVIGYLYRTYGPRTIWIMESIEVGIMILFWLLCYRRLVPLNIPTEMDGNGKENGKI
;
A
#
# COMPACT_ATOMS: atom_id res chain seq x y z
N MET A 1 -30.15 14.24 2.54
CA MET A 1 -29.86 13.18 1.57
C MET A 1 -28.54 12.52 1.99
N ASN A 2 -28.59 11.56 2.92
CA ASN A 2 -27.38 10.91 3.45
C ASN A 2 -27.05 9.70 2.60
N THR A 3 -26.29 9.92 1.52
CA THR A 3 -25.70 8.83 0.76
C THR A 3 -24.64 8.18 1.65
N LYS A 4 -24.97 7.05 2.28
CA LYS A 4 -23.99 6.30 3.08
C LYS A 4 -22.86 5.84 2.15
N VAL A 5 -21.66 6.36 2.37
CA VAL A 5 -20.45 5.92 1.65
C VAL A 5 -20.23 4.44 1.93
N ASN A 6 -20.07 3.64 0.88
CA ASN A 6 -19.82 2.21 1.00
C ASN A 6 -18.31 1.97 1.18
N ASP A 7 -17.86 1.97 2.43
CA ASP A 7 -16.45 1.82 2.82
C ASP A 7 -15.77 0.63 2.14
N ARG A 8 -16.53 -0.45 1.89
CA ARG A 8 -16.03 -1.65 1.21
C ARG A 8 -15.58 -1.41 -0.22
N VAL A 9 -16.39 -0.65 -0.96
CA VAL A 9 -16.16 -0.34 -2.37
C VAL A 9 -15.03 0.66 -2.48
N VAL A 10 -15.00 1.65 -1.59
CA VAL A 10 -13.91 2.64 -1.53
C VAL A 10 -12.58 1.93 -1.24
N CYS A 11 -12.52 1.07 -0.22
CA CYS A 11 -11.31 0.29 0.09
C CYS A 11 -10.85 -0.56 -1.10
N LEU A 12 -11.78 -1.25 -1.77
CA LEU A 12 -11.47 -2.07 -2.94
C LEU A 12 -10.91 -1.22 -4.10
N PHE A 13 -11.51 -0.08 -4.41
CA PHE A 13 -10.98 0.85 -5.42
C PHE A 13 -9.59 1.37 -5.05
N SER A 14 -9.35 1.67 -3.78
CA SER A 14 -8.05 2.11 -3.32
C SER A 14 -6.98 1.00 -3.41
N LEU A 15 -7.32 -0.25 -3.09
CA LEU A 15 -6.43 -1.40 -3.27
C LEU A 15 -6.10 -1.63 -4.76
N ILE A 16 -7.09 -1.49 -5.65
CA ILE A 16 -6.87 -1.55 -7.10
C ILE A 16 -5.95 -0.41 -7.55
N GLY A 17 -6.16 0.82 -7.05
CA GLY A 17 -5.28 1.95 -7.33
C GLY A 17 -3.84 1.71 -6.87
N LEU A 18 -3.66 1.04 -5.73
CA LEU A 18 -2.34 0.65 -5.23
C LEU A 18 -1.68 -0.40 -6.14
N LEU A 19 -2.43 -1.37 -6.64
CA LEU A 19 -1.92 -2.34 -7.62
C LEU A 19 -1.51 -1.67 -8.93
N LEU A 20 -2.33 -0.73 -9.44
CA LEU A 20 -2.02 0.04 -10.64
C LEU A 20 -0.75 0.86 -10.49
N PHE A 21 -0.52 1.47 -9.32
CA PHE A 21 0.74 2.14 -9.02
C PHE A 21 1.95 1.23 -9.23
N HIS A 22 1.92 0.03 -8.63
CA HIS A 22 3.04 -0.91 -8.73
C HIS A 22 3.24 -1.41 -10.17
N LEU A 23 2.16 -1.61 -10.94
CA LEU A 23 2.24 -2.00 -12.34
C LEU A 23 2.79 -0.88 -13.24
N PHE A 24 2.38 0.37 -13.04
CA PHE A 24 2.88 1.51 -13.82
C PHE A 24 4.31 1.88 -13.49
N THR A 25 4.70 1.73 -12.22
CA THR A 25 6.07 2.00 -11.78
C THR A 25 6.98 0.78 -11.88
N HIS A 26 6.51 -0.34 -12.43
CA HIS A 26 7.37 -1.49 -12.64
C HIS A 26 8.41 -1.21 -13.75
N SER A 27 9.64 -1.65 -13.53
CA SER A 27 10.74 -1.58 -14.49
C SER A 27 10.54 -2.66 -15.57
N TRP A 28 9.63 -2.41 -16.50
CA TRP A 28 9.29 -3.36 -17.56
C TRP A 28 10.44 -3.53 -18.57
N PRO A 29 10.60 -4.73 -19.16
CA PRO A 29 11.70 -5.01 -20.08
C PRO A 29 11.61 -4.23 -21.41
N PHE A 30 10.46 -3.63 -21.73
CA PHE A 30 10.28 -2.83 -22.95
C PHE A 30 10.89 -1.42 -22.85
N LEU A 31 11.30 -0.97 -21.65
CA LEU A 31 11.97 0.33 -21.51
C LEU A 31 13.38 0.24 -22.10
N SER A 32 13.71 1.17 -23.01
CA SER A 32 14.95 1.13 -23.77
C SER A 32 16.18 1.52 -22.94
N GLU A 33 16.01 2.39 -21.95
CA GLU A 33 17.10 2.96 -21.16
C GLU A 33 17.36 2.17 -19.87
N ASN A 34 18.64 1.83 -19.63
CA ASN A 34 19.09 1.21 -18.38
C ASN A 34 19.44 2.28 -17.35
N VAL A 35 19.45 1.91 -16.07
CA VAL A 35 19.90 2.79 -14.99
C VAL A 35 21.37 3.21 -15.18
N GLN A 36 21.69 4.41 -14.74
CA GLN A 36 23.07 4.91 -14.75
C GLN A 36 23.94 4.07 -13.80
N LEU A 37 25.04 3.55 -14.34
CA LEU A 37 26.05 2.81 -13.58
C LEU A 37 27.05 3.81 -12.98
N PHE A 38 27.43 3.58 -11.73
CA PHE A 38 28.55 4.29 -11.14
C PHE A 38 29.87 3.82 -11.76
N ASP A 39 30.66 4.75 -12.30
CA ASP A 39 31.98 4.48 -12.91
C ASP A 39 33.08 5.17 -12.10
N ASP A 40 33.82 4.37 -11.34
CA ASP A 40 34.94 4.75 -10.48
C ASP A 40 36.04 5.50 -11.25
N GLN A 41 36.23 5.22 -12.56
CA GLN A 41 37.25 5.90 -13.37
C GLN A 41 36.89 7.35 -13.73
N LYS A 42 35.61 7.71 -13.68
CA LYS A 42 35.13 9.09 -13.93
C LYS A 42 35.11 9.96 -12.67
N PHE A 43 35.45 9.39 -11.51
CA PHE A 43 35.58 10.09 -10.23
C PHE A 43 36.88 10.92 -10.18
N HIS A 44 37.08 11.80 -11.17
CA HIS A 44 38.12 12.81 -11.12
C HIS A 44 37.71 13.89 -10.12
N ARG A 45 38.23 13.80 -8.88
CA ARG A 45 38.49 14.81 -7.81
C ARG A 45 37.57 16.03 -7.55
N ASN A 46 36.64 16.40 -8.43
CA ASN A 46 35.75 17.57 -8.33
C ASN A 46 34.26 17.25 -8.56
N ALA A 47 33.88 15.98 -8.79
CA ALA A 47 32.48 15.59 -8.93
C ALA A 47 31.90 15.17 -7.57
N SER A 48 31.24 16.10 -6.89
CA SER A 48 30.59 15.90 -5.58
C SER A 48 29.28 15.09 -5.62
N THR A 49 28.92 14.48 -6.76
CA THR A 49 27.74 13.61 -6.87
C THR A 49 28.04 12.42 -7.78
N ALA A 50 28.48 11.32 -7.16
CA ALA A 50 28.40 10.00 -7.76
C ALA A 50 26.91 9.65 -7.98
N LEU A 51 26.42 9.76 -9.21
CA LEU A 51 25.05 9.34 -9.57
C LEU A 51 25.10 7.93 -10.17
N GLY A 52 24.19 7.05 -9.72
CA GLY A 52 24.06 5.68 -10.24
C GLY A 52 24.30 4.59 -9.19
N CYS A 53 24.03 3.33 -9.56
CA CYS A 53 24.31 2.17 -8.72
C CYS A 53 25.69 1.57 -9.00
N ASP A 54 26.37 1.12 -7.95
CA ASP A 54 27.64 0.39 -8.06
C ASP A 54 27.36 -1.07 -8.44
N TRP A 55 27.62 -1.40 -9.70
CA TRP A 55 27.41 -2.73 -10.25
C TRP A 55 28.30 -3.80 -9.60
N ARG A 56 29.45 -3.44 -9.01
CA ARG A 56 30.34 -4.41 -8.34
C ARG A 56 29.77 -4.91 -7.01
N SER A 57 29.00 -4.06 -6.34
CA SER A 57 28.29 -4.41 -5.10
C SER A 57 26.90 -4.97 -5.37
N MET A 58 26.25 -4.50 -6.45
CA MET A 58 24.85 -4.77 -6.79
C MET A 58 24.71 -5.24 -8.24
N ASN A 59 24.89 -6.54 -8.50
CA ASN A 59 24.88 -7.12 -9.86
C ASN A 59 23.57 -6.87 -10.63
N TRP A 60 22.43 -6.73 -9.93
CA TRP A 60 21.12 -6.45 -10.53
C TRP A 60 21.04 -5.08 -11.22
N CYS A 61 22.02 -4.19 -10.96
CA CYS A 61 22.09 -2.85 -11.54
C CYS A 61 22.22 -2.89 -13.08
N LEU A 62 22.83 -3.93 -13.65
CA LEU A 62 23.06 -4.06 -15.10
C LEU A 62 21.76 -4.27 -15.90
N ASP A 63 20.80 -4.96 -15.30
CA ASP A 63 19.55 -5.37 -15.96
C ASP A 63 18.36 -4.47 -15.62
N LEU A 64 18.59 -3.43 -14.80
CA LEU A 64 17.52 -2.55 -14.33
C LEU A 64 17.22 -1.44 -15.34
N LYS A 65 15.97 -1.38 -15.81
CA LYS A 65 15.49 -0.31 -16.69
C LYS A 65 15.13 0.94 -15.89
N GLN A 66 15.55 2.09 -16.40
CA GLN A 66 15.26 3.39 -15.81
C GLN A 66 13.80 3.79 -16.13
N ILE A 67 13.03 4.10 -15.09
CA ILE A 67 11.66 4.60 -15.23
C ILE A 67 11.69 6.12 -15.41
N ASN A 68 10.78 6.65 -16.24
CA ASN A 68 10.63 8.10 -16.40
C ASN A 68 10.22 8.74 -15.06
N ILE A 69 11.07 9.66 -14.58
CA ILE A 69 10.90 10.36 -13.30
C ILE A 69 9.54 11.07 -13.18
N TRP A 70 9.04 11.64 -14.28
CA TRP A 70 7.74 12.34 -14.30
C TRP A 70 6.57 11.38 -14.10
N VAL A 71 6.63 10.20 -14.75
CA VAL A 71 5.61 9.16 -14.60
C VAL A 71 5.60 8.64 -13.16
N TYR A 72 6.77 8.46 -12.57
CA TYR A 72 6.89 8.04 -11.18
C TYR A 72 6.27 9.05 -10.20
N TYR A 73 6.63 10.33 -10.30
CA TYR A 73 6.08 11.37 -9.43
C TYR A 73 4.58 11.62 -9.65
N PHE A 74 4.12 11.58 -10.89
CA PHE A 74 2.69 11.69 -11.16
C PHE A 74 1.91 10.51 -10.54
N SER A 75 2.45 9.30 -10.70
CA SER A 75 1.84 8.08 -10.17
C SER A 75 1.81 8.06 -8.64
N ILE A 76 2.87 8.52 -7.97
CA ILE A 76 2.90 8.53 -6.50
C ILE A 76 1.88 9.52 -5.92
N ILE A 77 1.73 10.70 -6.52
CA ILE A 77 0.78 11.72 -6.05
C ILE A 77 -0.65 11.22 -6.20
N ILE A 78 -0.99 10.66 -7.35
CA ILE A 78 -2.37 10.24 -7.64
C ILE A 78 -2.71 8.92 -6.96
N PHE A 79 -1.91 7.88 -7.18
CA PHE A 79 -2.27 6.55 -6.70
C PHE A 79 -1.94 6.38 -5.23
N ILE A 80 -0.69 6.61 -4.80
CA ILE A 80 -0.34 6.45 -3.38
C ILE A 80 -1.03 7.52 -2.53
N GLY A 81 -1.03 8.78 -2.98
CA GLY A 81 -1.63 9.89 -2.26
C GLY A 81 -3.13 9.75 -2.03
N LEU A 82 -3.87 9.12 -2.96
CA LEU A 82 -5.30 8.85 -2.77
C LEU A 82 -5.58 7.49 -2.13
N SER A 83 -4.88 6.43 -2.54
CA SER A 83 -5.18 5.08 -2.07
C SER A 83 -4.78 4.85 -0.62
N PHE A 84 -3.59 5.26 -0.20
CA PHE A 84 -3.07 4.96 1.14
C PHE A 84 -3.94 5.52 2.28
N PRO A 85 -4.33 6.82 2.29
CA PRO A 85 -5.20 7.35 3.34
C PRO A 85 -6.60 6.74 3.29
N ASN A 86 -7.14 6.51 2.08
CA ASN A 86 -8.47 5.90 1.94
C ASN A 86 -8.50 4.47 2.48
N ILE A 87 -7.49 3.65 2.20
CA ILE A 87 -7.37 2.29 2.76
C ILE A 87 -7.35 2.37 4.29
N ASN A 88 -6.52 3.23 4.87
CA ASN A 88 -6.39 3.33 6.32
C ASN A 88 -7.72 3.73 7.01
N VAL A 89 -8.38 4.78 6.50
CA VAL A 89 -9.64 5.28 7.06
C VAL A 89 -10.77 4.28 6.87
N THR A 90 -10.93 3.73 5.67
CA THR A 90 -12.02 2.79 5.38
C THR A 90 -11.85 1.45 6.08
N MET A 91 -10.61 0.96 6.23
CA MET A 91 -10.31 -0.26 6.96
C MET A 91 -10.68 -0.12 8.44
N ASN A 92 -10.21 0.93 9.12
CA ASN A 92 -10.52 1.19 10.52
C ASN A 92 -12.03 1.40 10.75
N THR A 93 -12.68 2.13 9.84
CA THR A 93 -14.13 2.38 9.91
C THR A 93 -14.93 1.09 9.72
N LEU A 94 -14.59 0.30 8.70
CA LEU A 94 -15.27 -0.95 8.39
C LEU A 94 -15.10 -1.96 9.53
N PHE A 95 -13.88 -2.09 10.06
CA PHE A 95 -13.58 -2.98 11.18
C PHE A 95 -14.42 -2.63 12.42
N SER A 96 -14.47 -1.35 12.78
CA SER A 96 -15.30 -0.85 13.88
C SER A 96 -16.79 -1.13 13.67
N ARG A 97 -17.30 -0.94 12.45
CA ARG A 97 -18.70 -1.20 12.10
C ARG A 97 -19.08 -2.68 12.08
N ILE A 98 -18.13 -3.58 11.78
CA ILE A 98 -18.37 -5.02 11.78
C ILE A 98 -18.44 -5.58 13.21
N ILE A 99 -17.56 -5.12 14.10
CA ILE A 99 -17.51 -5.58 15.50
C ILE A 99 -18.68 -4.98 16.32
N GLY A 100 -19.00 -3.71 16.07
CA GLY A 100 -19.94 -2.96 16.89
C GLY A 100 -19.33 -2.49 18.22
N PRO A 101 -20.15 -1.98 19.16
CA PRO A 101 -19.67 -1.34 20.39
C PRO A 101 -19.04 -2.31 21.41
N ARG A 102 -19.23 -3.62 21.25
CA ARG A 102 -18.71 -4.62 22.20
C ARG A 102 -17.27 -5.01 21.86
N MET A 103 -16.35 -4.77 22.80
CA MET A 103 -14.91 -5.13 22.69
C MET A 103 -14.16 -4.48 21.52
N GLN A 104 -14.62 -3.33 21.03
CA GLN A 104 -13.97 -2.61 19.92
C GLN A 104 -12.50 -2.29 20.22
N GLY A 105 -12.18 -1.81 21.43
CA GLY A 105 -10.82 -1.42 21.81
C GLY A 105 -9.80 -2.55 21.76
N THR A 106 -10.14 -3.74 22.27
CA THR A 106 -9.23 -4.90 22.26
C THR A 106 -8.95 -5.38 20.84
N GLN A 107 -10.00 -5.49 20.01
CA GLN A 107 -9.87 -5.96 18.64
C GLN A 107 -9.09 -4.96 17.78
N GLN A 108 -9.35 -3.66 17.94
CA GLN A 108 -8.62 -2.62 17.22
C GLN A 108 -7.16 -2.54 17.70
N GLY A 109 -6.90 -2.79 18.99
CA GLY A 109 -5.55 -2.92 19.52
C GLY A 109 -4.77 -4.09 18.89
N ILE A 110 -5.41 -5.24 18.68
CA ILE A 110 -4.79 -6.39 17.99
C ILE A 110 -4.48 -6.02 16.53
N LEU A 111 -5.41 -5.37 15.83
CA LEU A 111 -5.20 -4.91 14.46
C LEU A 111 -3.98 -3.98 14.35
N GLU A 112 -3.88 -2.99 15.24
CA GLU A 112 -2.76 -2.05 15.26
C GLU A 112 -1.45 -2.70 15.70
N MET A 113 -1.48 -3.72 16.57
CA MET A 113 -0.28 -4.49 16.93
C MET A 113 0.32 -5.16 15.68
N PHE A 114 -0.50 -5.82 14.86
CA PHE A 114 -0.04 -6.41 13.60
C PHE A 114 0.44 -5.33 12.62
N GLY A 115 -0.26 -4.19 12.52
CA GLY A 115 0.19 -3.06 11.70
C GLY A 115 1.52 -2.45 12.17
N GLY A 116 1.77 -2.42 13.48
CA GLY A 116 3.05 -2.01 14.07
C GLY A 116 4.18 -2.99 13.77
N MET A 117 3.90 -4.30 13.91
CA MET A 117 4.86 -5.35 13.58
C MET A 117 5.30 -5.28 12.12
N GLY A 118 4.35 -5.11 11.19
CA GLY A 118 4.64 -4.94 9.76
C GLY A 118 5.52 -3.70 9.47
N ARG A 119 5.26 -2.57 10.15
CA ARG A 119 6.08 -1.36 10.02
C ARG A 119 7.51 -1.53 10.54
N MET A 120 7.71 -2.41 11.52
CA MET A 120 9.04 -2.72 12.05
C MET A 120 9.80 -3.70 11.15
N THR A 121 9.14 -4.74 10.65
CA THR A 121 9.77 -5.79 9.84
C THR A 121 9.95 -5.38 8.38
N GLY A 122 9.07 -4.54 7.84
CA GLY A 122 9.07 -4.12 6.44
C GLY A 122 10.43 -3.56 5.96
N PRO A 123 10.99 -2.53 6.62
CA PRO A 123 12.27 -1.96 6.22
C PRO A 123 13.44 -2.93 6.28
N LEU A 124 13.43 -3.87 7.24
CA LEU A 124 14.48 -4.88 7.38
C LEU A 124 14.45 -5.87 6.22
N VAL A 125 13.26 -6.37 5.88
CA VAL A 125 13.06 -7.32 4.78
C VAL A 125 13.34 -6.65 3.43
N ILE A 126 12.78 -5.46 3.19
CA ILE A 126 12.99 -4.71 1.95
C ILE A 126 14.46 -4.33 1.78
N GLY A 127 15.15 -3.87 2.84
CA GLY A 127 16.57 -3.53 2.77
C GLY A 127 17.45 -4.72 2.41
N TYR A 128 17.17 -5.90 2.97
CA TYR A 128 17.87 -7.13 2.63
C TYR A 128 17.62 -7.55 1.18
N LEU A 129 16.35 -7.55 0.75
CA LEU A 129 15.96 -7.90 -0.62
C LEU A 129 16.53 -6.93 -1.65
N TYR A 130 16.57 -5.63 -1.33
CA TYR A 130 17.11 -4.62 -2.22
C TYR A 130 18.59 -4.88 -2.50
N ARG A 131 19.37 -5.21 -1.46
CA ARG A 131 20.79 -5.49 -1.61
C ARG A 131 21.05 -6.75 -2.45
N THR A 132 20.22 -7.78 -2.29
CA THR A 132 20.45 -9.12 -2.86
C THR A 132 19.82 -9.30 -4.24
N TYR A 133 18.56 -8.93 -4.41
CA TYR A 133 17.75 -9.17 -5.62
C TYR A 133 17.32 -7.90 -6.36
N GLY A 134 17.62 -6.73 -5.78
CA GLY A 134 17.33 -5.44 -6.39
C GLY A 134 15.87 -5.01 -6.32
N PRO A 135 15.57 -3.80 -6.83
CA PRO A 135 14.25 -3.18 -6.73
C PRO A 135 13.17 -3.89 -7.56
N ARG A 136 13.54 -4.54 -8.66
CA ARG A 136 12.57 -5.25 -9.53
C ARG A 136 11.84 -6.36 -8.77
N THR A 137 12.58 -7.12 -7.96
CA THR A 137 12.04 -8.22 -7.16
C THR A 137 11.12 -7.71 -6.06
N ILE A 138 11.48 -6.59 -5.41
CA ILE A 138 10.64 -5.93 -4.41
C ILE A 138 9.31 -5.50 -5.04
N TRP A 139 9.33 -4.83 -6.19
CA TRP A 139 8.10 -4.40 -6.86
C TRP A 139 7.17 -5.57 -7.22
N ILE A 140 7.72 -6.71 -7.62
CA ILE A 140 6.94 -7.92 -7.91
C ILE A 140 6.32 -8.48 -6.62
N MET A 141 7.12 -8.59 -5.55
CA MET A 141 6.65 -9.04 -4.25
C MET A 141 5.48 -8.18 -3.74
N GLU A 142 5.65 -6.85 -3.74
CA GLU A 142 4.61 -5.89 -3.31
C GLU A 142 3.34 -6.01 -4.18
N SER A 143 3.50 -6.18 -5.50
CA SER A 143 2.37 -6.39 -6.41
C SER A 143 1.60 -7.68 -6.08
N ILE A 144 2.31 -8.76 -5.76
CA ILE A 144 1.73 -10.04 -5.36
C ILE A 144 1.02 -9.90 -4.01
N GLU A 145 1.63 -9.23 -3.03
CA GLU A 145 1.02 -8.97 -1.72
C GLU A 145 -0.30 -8.22 -1.85
N VAL A 146 -0.33 -7.11 -2.59
CA VAL A 146 -1.55 -6.35 -2.86
C VAL A 146 -2.57 -7.20 -3.63
N GLY A 147 -2.13 -8.02 -4.58
CA GLY A 147 -2.98 -8.96 -5.31
C GLY A 147 -3.65 -10.00 -4.38
N ILE A 148 -2.90 -10.55 -3.43
CA ILE A 148 -3.40 -11.46 -2.40
C ILE A 148 -4.41 -10.72 -1.51
N MET A 149 -4.13 -9.50 -1.09
CA MET A 149 -5.07 -8.70 -0.29
C MET A 149 -6.39 -8.45 -1.02
N ILE A 150 -6.34 -8.11 -2.32
CA ILE A 150 -7.55 -7.95 -3.16
C ILE A 150 -8.31 -9.28 -3.24
N LEU A 151 -7.62 -10.39 -3.47
CA LEU A 151 -8.25 -11.71 -3.52
C LEU A 151 -8.97 -12.05 -2.21
N PHE A 152 -8.29 -11.90 -1.07
CA PHE A 152 -8.89 -12.10 0.24
C PHE A 152 -10.08 -11.16 0.48
N TRP A 153 -9.98 -9.91 0.06
CA TRP A 153 -11.07 -8.94 0.17
C TRP A 153 -12.31 -9.39 -0.63
N LEU A 154 -12.11 -9.86 -1.86
CA LEU A 154 -13.19 -10.36 -2.72
C LEU A 154 -13.84 -11.62 -2.16
N LEU A 155 -13.04 -12.57 -1.66
CA LEU A 155 -13.55 -13.80 -1.02
C LEU A 155 -14.36 -13.49 0.24
N CYS A 156 -13.90 -12.54 1.04
CA CYS A 156 -14.57 -12.11 2.27
C CYS A 156 -15.63 -11.02 2.03
N TYR A 157 -15.83 -10.55 0.80
CA TYR A 157 -16.70 -9.40 0.50
C TYR A 157 -18.13 -9.58 1.02
N ARG A 158 -18.66 -10.81 0.93
CA ARG A 158 -19.98 -11.17 1.45
C ARG A 158 -20.06 -11.21 2.98
N ARG A 159 -18.95 -11.43 3.67
CA ARG A 159 -18.87 -11.46 5.14
C ARG A 159 -18.62 -10.07 5.76
N LEU A 160 -18.09 -9.12 5.00
CA LEU A 160 -17.81 -7.74 5.44
C LEU A 160 -19.08 -6.88 5.56
N VAL A 161 -20.19 -7.43 6.05
CA VAL A 161 -21.45 -6.68 6.23
C VAL A 161 -21.42 -5.98 7.58
N PRO A 162 -21.64 -4.66 7.65
CA PRO A 162 -21.69 -3.95 8.92
C PRO A 162 -22.82 -4.51 9.80
N LEU A 163 -22.60 -4.55 11.11
CA LEU A 163 -23.58 -5.04 12.05
C LEU A 163 -24.79 -4.08 12.08
N ASN A 164 -25.97 -4.60 11.76
CA ASN A 164 -27.21 -3.88 11.98
C ASN A 164 -27.55 -3.99 13.48
N ILE A 165 -27.26 -2.95 14.25
CA ILE A 165 -27.67 -2.86 15.64
C ILE A 165 -29.15 -2.45 15.62
N PRO A 166 -30.09 -3.26 16.14
CA PRO A 166 -31.46 -2.79 16.36
C PRO A 166 -31.39 -1.59 17.30
N THR A 167 -31.98 -0.46 16.91
CA THR A 167 -32.16 0.68 17.80
C THR A 167 -32.79 0.16 19.09
N GLU A 168 -32.17 0.39 20.25
CA GLU A 168 -32.80 0.09 21.54
C GLU A 168 -34.18 0.76 21.53
N MET A 169 -35.23 -0.05 21.63
CA MET A 169 -36.53 0.46 22.05
C MET A 169 -36.37 0.82 23.53
N ASP A 170 -35.97 2.06 23.80
CA ASP A 170 -36.22 2.67 25.09
C ASP A 170 -37.72 2.48 25.37
N GLY A 171 -38.07 2.12 26.60
CA GLY A 171 -39.43 1.82 27.07
C GLY A 171 -40.39 3.02 27.03
N ASN A 172 -40.08 4.02 26.22
CA ASN A 172 -40.88 5.19 25.93
C ASN A 172 -40.59 5.61 24.49
N GLY A 173 -41.42 5.16 23.54
CA GLY A 173 -41.19 5.26 22.09
C GLY A 173 -40.87 6.66 21.56
N LYS A 174 -39.60 7.06 21.63
CA LYS A 174 -39.04 8.24 20.98
C LYS A 174 -37.72 7.87 20.32
N GLU A 175 -37.73 7.88 18.98
CA GLU A 175 -36.53 7.88 18.16
C GLU A 175 -35.69 9.12 18.48
N ASN A 176 -34.65 8.96 19.28
CA ASN A 176 -33.57 9.94 19.33
C ASN A 176 -32.45 9.49 18.39
N GLY A 177 -32.73 9.57 17.10
CA GLY A 177 -31.72 9.52 16.06
C GLY A 177 -30.91 10.82 16.05
N LYS A 178 -29.84 10.86 16.84
CA LYS A 178 -28.72 11.79 16.60
C LYS A 178 -27.40 11.03 16.62
N ILE A 179 -26.84 10.90 15.42
CA ILE A 179 -25.40 10.95 15.19
C ILE A 179 -25.01 12.44 15.29
#